data_AF-A0A2G6ER40-F1
#
_entry.id   AF-A0A2G6ER40-F1
#
_cell.length_a   1.000
_cell.length_b   1.000
_cell.length_c   1.000
_cell.angle_alpha   90.00
_cell.angle_beta   90.00
_cell.angle_gamma   90.00
#
_symmetry.space_group_name_H-M   'P 1'
#
loop_
_entity.id
_entity.type
_entity.pdbx_description
1 polymer ?
#
loop_
_entity_poly.entity_id
_entity_poly.type
_entity_poly.pdbx_seq_one_letter_code
_entity_poly.pdbx_strand_id
1 'polypeptide(L)' 'MDSLSLWQLLAVFAIFTWSGFVRNALGFGGAALSLPLFLFIIDEPVEILPIIGIHLMIAVLITLRRSYQYIDWHYL' A
#
# COMPACT_ATOMS: atom_id res chain seq x y z
N MET A 1 -5.32 9.10 -21.44
CA MET A 1 -4.98 8.94 -20.01
C MET A 1 -5.45 10.22 -19.35
N ASP A 2 -6.68 10.24 -18.87
CA ASP A 2 -7.17 11.38 -18.10
C ASP A 2 -6.31 11.47 -16.85
N SER A 3 -5.67 12.62 -16.65
CA SER A 3 -4.87 12.84 -15.44
C SER A 3 -5.80 12.77 -14.23
N LEU A 4 -5.53 11.86 -13.29
CA LEU A 4 -6.23 11.79 -12.01
C LEU A 4 -6.40 13.20 -11.45
N SER A 5 -7.65 13.57 -11.14
CA SER A 5 -7.95 14.86 -10.55
C SER A 5 -7.21 15.00 -9.21
N LEU A 6 -6.76 16.22 -8.89
CA LEU A 6 -6.01 16.48 -7.65
C LEU A 6 -6.76 15.96 -6.41
N TRP A 7 -8.08 16.06 -6.39
CA TRP A 7 -8.92 15.56 -5.31
C TRP A 7 -8.91 14.03 -5.19
N GLN A 8 -8.90 13.32 -6.32
CA GLN A 8 -8.77 11.86 -6.34
C GLN A 8 -7.40 11.46 -5.78
N LEU A 9 -6.34 12.17 -6.15
CA LEU A 9 -4.99 11.92 -5.66
C LEU A 9 -4.88 12.12 -4.14
N LEU A 10 -5.47 13.21 -3.62
CA LEU A 10 -5.53 13.48 -2.18
C LEU A 10 -6.34 12.42 -1.42
N ALA A 11 -7.49 12.01 -1.97
CA ALA A 11 -8.31 10.96 -1.37
C ALA A 11 -7.58 9.62 -1.35
N VAL A 12 -6.89 9.26 -2.44
CA VAL A 12 -6.05 8.06 -2.53
C VAL A 12 -4.95 8.12 -1.48
N PHE A 13 -4.26 9.25 -1.33
CA PHE A 13 -3.19 9.42 -0.34
C PHE A 13 -3.70 9.34 1.11
N ALA A 14 -4.89 9.87 1.39
CA ALA A 14 -5.52 9.80 2.70
C ALA A 14 -5.92 8.35 3.06
N ILE A 15 -6.56 7.63 2.13
CA ILE A 15 -6.91 6.21 2.30
C ILE A 15 -5.65 5.36 2.47
N PHE A 16 -4.60 5.68 1.71
CA PHE A 16 -3.31 5.01 1.79
C PHE A 16 -2.65 5.19 3.17
N THR A 17 -2.61 6.42 3.66
CA THR A 17 -2.05 6.75 4.98
C THR A 17 -2.87 6.11 6.10
N TRP A 18 -4.20 6.14 5.99
CA TRP A 18 -5.13 5.48 6.92
C TRP A 18 -4.93 3.97 6.95
N SER A 19 -4.82 3.34 5.77
CA SER A 19 -4.60 1.89 5.64
C SER A 19 -3.32 1.44 6.32
N GLY A 20 -2.22 2.19 6.16
CA GLY A 20 -0.95 1.91 6.83
C GLY A 20 -1.00 2.08 8.36
N PHE A 21 -1.79 3.04 8.85
CA PHE A 21 -1.87 3.41 10.27
C PHE A 21 -2.71 2.44 11.11
N VAL A 22 -3.85 1.97 10.62
CA VAL A 22 -4.88 1.28 11.44
C VAL A 22 -4.44 -0.08 11.98
N ARG A 23 -3.35 -0.71 11.50
CA ARG A 23 -3.05 -2.11 11.89
C ARG A 23 -1.59 -2.58 11.89
N ASN A 24 -0.58 -1.71 11.90
CA ASN A 24 0.78 -2.12 11.48
C ASN A 24 0.76 -2.76 10.07
N ALA A 25 -0.15 -2.31 9.20
CA ALA A 25 -0.42 -2.91 7.89
C ALA A 25 0.64 -2.52 6.85
N LEU A 26 1.91 -2.71 7.18
CA LEU A 26 3.01 -2.68 6.23
C LEU A 26 2.97 -3.89 5.27
N GLY A 27 1.78 -4.38 4.91
CA GLY A 27 1.61 -5.56 4.06
C GLY A 27 0.18 -5.73 3.57
N PHE A 28 -0.09 -6.91 3.00
CA PHE A 28 -1.26 -7.25 2.19
C PHE A 28 -2.64 -6.89 2.79
N GLY A 29 -2.78 -6.96 4.11
CA GLY A 29 -4.06 -6.70 4.80
C GLY A 29 -4.55 -5.25 4.67
N GLY A 30 -3.64 -4.28 4.55
CA GLY A 30 -4.01 -2.88 4.34
C GLY A 30 -4.50 -2.62 2.92
N ALA A 31 -3.82 -3.21 1.93
CA ALA A 31 -4.17 -3.08 0.51
C ALA A 31 -5.57 -3.65 0.22
N ALA A 32 -5.89 -4.82 0.78
CA ALA A 32 -7.19 -5.47 0.58
C ALA A 32 -8.37 -4.64 1.17
N LEU A 33 -8.16 -3.98 2.31
CA LEU A 33 -9.17 -3.11 2.93
C LEU A 33 -9.31 -1.76 2.21
N SER A 34 -8.23 -1.25 1.60
CA SER A 34 -8.29 -0.01 0.82
C SER A 34 -8.93 -0.17 -0.56
N LEU A 35 -8.92 -1.38 -1.11
CA LEU A 35 -9.44 -1.69 -2.45
C LEU A 35 -10.91 -1.28 -2.66
N PRO A 36 -11.87 -1.65 -1.78
CA PRO A 36 -13.25 -1.17 -1.90
C PRO A 36 -13.38 0.34 -1.74
N LEU A 37 -12.54 0.99 -0.92
CA LEU A 37 -12.56 2.45 -0.76
C LEU A 37 -12.05 3.17 -2.02
N PHE A 38 -11.04 2.63 -2.69
CA PHE A 38 -10.54 3.20 -3.94
C PHE A 38 -11.56 3.07 -5.08
N LEU A 39 -12.31 1.97 -5.13
CA LEU A 39 -13.39 1.75 -6.10
C LEU A 39 -14.56 2.75 -5.95
N PHE A 40 -14.71 3.41 -4.81
CA PHE A 40 -15.68 4.50 -4.65
C PHE A 40 -15.22 5.83 -5.28
N ILE A 41 -13.95 5.95 -5.65
CA ILE A 41 -13.33 7.21 -6.12
C ILE A 41 -12.88 7.10 -7.58
N ILE A 42 -12.44 5.91 -7.99
CA ILE A 42 -11.94 5.60 -9.32
C ILE A 42 -12.73 4.40 -9.83
N ASP A 43 -13.41 4.58 -10.96
CA ASP A 43 -14.25 3.54 -11.56
C ASP A 43 -13.43 2.37 -12.12
N GLU A 44 -12.19 2.63 -12.56
CA GLU A 44 -11.32 1.62 -13.15
C GLU A 44 -10.24 1.12 -12.16
N PRO A 45 -10.32 -0.13 -11.66
CA PRO A 45 -9.36 -0.66 -10.70
C PRO A 45 -7.93 -0.80 -11.25
N VAL A 46 -7.76 -0.85 -12.57
CA VAL A 46 -6.46 -0.90 -13.24
C VAL A 46 -5.61 0.33 -12.94
N GLU A 47 -6.21 1.51 -12.78
CA GLU A 47 -5.50 2.75 -12.52
C GLU A 47 -4.89 2.79 -11.10
N ILE A 48 -5.54 2.12 -10.15
CA ILE A 48 -5.11 2.02 -8.75
C ILE A 48 -4.01 0.97 -8.57
N LEU A 49 -3.99 -0.05 -9.43
CA LEU A 49 -3.09 -1.21 -9.32
C LEU A 49 -1.60 -0.84 -9.18
N PRO A 50 -1.02 0.08 -9.98
CA PRO A 50 0.38 0.48 -9.81
C PRO A 50 0.64 1.21 -8.48
N ILE A 51 -0.32 2.00 -7.98
CA ILE A 51 -0.21 2.71 -6.69
C ILE A 51 -0.18 1.70 -5.54
N ILE A 52 -1.04 0.68 -5.60
CA ILE A 52 -1.02 -0.44 -4.63
C ILE A 52 0.27 -1.25 -4.76
N GLY A 53 0.78 -1.49 -5.98
CA GLY A 53 2.04 -2.19 -6.18
C GLY A 53 3.23 -1.48 -5.51
N ILE A 54 3.32 -0.16 -5.67
CA ILE A 54 4.35 0.66 -5.01
C ILE A 54 4.19 0.62 -3.49
N HIS A 55 2.94 0.68 -2.99
CA HIS A 55 2.65 0.53 -1.56
C HIS A 55 3.25 -0.78 -1.01
N LEU A 56 2.87 -1.90 -1.62
CA LEU A 56 3.30 -3.23 -1.20
C LEU A 56 4.82 -3.36 -1.26
N MET A 57 5.45 -2.79 -2.28
CA MET A 57 6.91 -2.79 -2.41
C MET A 57 7.60 -2.06 -1.26
N ILE A 58 7.15 -0.85 -0.91
CA ILE A 58 7.70 -0.08 0.22
C ILE A 58 7.46 -0.84 1.54
N ALA A 59 6.27 -1.40 1.69
CA ALA A 59 5.86 -2.07 2.91
C ALA A 59 6.66 -3.37 3.14
N VAL A 60 6.89 -4.13 2.07
CA VAL A 60 7.80 -5.29 2.06
C VAL A 60 9.23 -4.87 2.34
N LEU A 61 9.73 -3.78 1.75
CA LEU A 61 11.09 -3.29 1.98
C LEU A 61 11.33 -2.93 3.45
N ILE A 62 10.37 -2.25 4.08
CA ILE A 62 10.42 -1.91 5.51
C ILE A 62 10.42 -3.19 6.36
N THR A 63 9.58 -4.16 6.02
CA THR A 63 9.47 -5.44 6.74
C THR A 63 10.77 -6.25 6.61
N LEU A 64 11.32 -6.35 5.41
CA LEU A 64 12.58 -7.04 5.12
C LEU A 64 13.74 -6.42 5.90
N ARG A 65 13.83 -5.08 5.92
CA ARG A 65 14.85 -4.37 6.68
C ARG A 65 14.76 -4.68 8.18
N ARG A 66 13.54 -4.81 8.72
CA ARG A 66 13.32 -5.18 10.11
C ARG A 66 13.66 -6.64 10.38
N SER A 67 13.30 -7.56 9.48
CA SER A 67 13.58 -8.99 9.65
C SER A 67 15.05 -9.33 9.53
N TYR A 68 15.84 -8.52 8.79
CA TYR A 68 17.28 -8.72 8.62
C TYR A 68 18.05 -8.83 9.95
N GLN A 69 17.61 -8.10 10.99
CA GLN A 69 18.25 -8.11 12.30
C GLN A 69 18.02 -9.40 13.10
N TYR A 70 17.07 -10.24 12.68
CA TYR A 70 16.71 -11.50 13.33
C TYR A 70 17.18 -12.73 12.54
N ILE A 71 17.97 -12.52 11.49
CA ILE A 71 18.54 -13.62 10.70
C ILE A 71 19.67 -14.25 11.52
N ASP A 72 19.48 -15.50 11.92
CA ASP A 72 20.52 -16.30 12.55
C ASP A 72 21.47 -16.83 11.48
N TRP A 73 22.53 -16.06 11.21
CA TRP A 73 23.55 -16.38 10.21
C TRP A 73 24.34 -17.64 10.53
N HIS A 74 24.24 -18.16 11.75
CA HIS A 74 24.95 -19.37 12.15
C HIS A 74 24.23 -20.66 11.71
N TYR A 75 22.96 -20.55 11.33
CA TYR A 75 22.11 -21.67 10.87
C TYR A 75 22.10 -21.84 9.34
N LEU A 76 22.59 -20.84 8.59
CA LEU A 76 22.63 -20.80 7.12
C LEU A 76 24.03 -21.16 6.58
#